data_AF-A0A5S5AWX6-F1
#
_entry.id   AF-A0A5S5AWX6-F1
#
_cell.length_a   1.000
_cell.length_b   1.000
_cell.length_c   1.000
_cell.angle_alpha   90.00
_cell.angle_beta   90.00
_cell.angle_gamma   90.00
#
_symmetry.space_group_name_H-M   'P 1'
#
loop_
_entity.id
_entity.type
_entity.pdbx_description
1 polymer ?
#
loop_
_entity_poly.entity_id
_entity_poly.type
_entity_poly.pdbx_seq_one_letter_code
_entity_poly.pdbx_strand_id
1 'polypeptide(L)'
;MIPLEELEILLENFWILRGKDRELYHQVRDALPNIANFIEEKLGFRLIVNSQLIKLEKIPAEPEEWMGIQQFKEPLDYAFLCMLLAFLEDKGPEEQFVLSSVTEFIEASFPGEEKVDWTLYTHRKSLVRTLNFAAEIGLIKIDDGDQERFADDRDTEVLYENTGVSRFFFRALGREFSEDFTPEDFLIDEFSEEAGLRPEIRRHRVYRKLLLTPAVYCKSPQDEDFLYIKNIRGTIHRDFEKYLGAALHVHKSSAFLILNRSKYLKSCFPETNSNISDITLLLSRAIREEVESSALKVNVDDSIEMAEPEFKEKIKKIKDRYQRGWYKTYREKFFEKLYEEVVTFLEFWKMIEVEKDSGTVRILPILGKFEGDYPPDFYKKGEVGNAESLDD
;
A
#
# COMPACT_ATOMS: atom_id res chain seq x y z
N MET A 1 17.97 5.49 -21.20
CA MET A 1 17.51 6.70 -20.50
C MET A 1 17.60 6.38 -19.02
N ILE A 2 18.21 7.23 -18.19
CA ILE A 2 18.34 6.94 -16.75
C ILE A 2 16.97 7.25 -16.11
N PRO A 3 16.35 6.29 -15.38
CA PRO A 3 15.12 6.54 -14.64
C PRO A 3 15.27 7.74 -13.70
N LEU A 4 14.19 8.51 -13.52
CA LEU A 4 14.21 9.71 -12.68
C LEU A 4 13.92 9.30 -11.24
N GLU A 5 14.98 9.02 -10.47
CA GLU A 5 14.93 8.67 -9.04
C GLU A 5 14.03 9.64 -8.25
N GLU A 6 14.01 10.92 -8.63
CA GLU A 6 13.20 11.96 -7.99
C GLU A 6 11.69 11.72 -8.13
N LEU A 7 11.24 11.08 -9.21
CA LEU A 7 9.84 10.69 -9.35
C LEU A 7 9.48 9.57 -8.37
N GLU A 8 10.34 8.56 -8.22
CA GLU A 8 10.13 7.48 -7.25
C GLU A 8 10.06 8.04 -5.83
N ILE A 9 10.98 8.93 -5.47
CA ILE A 9 10.98 9.61 -4.17
C ILE A 9 9.64 10.34 -3.94
N LEU A 10 9.13 11.05 -4.94
CA LEU A 10 7.86 11.77 -4.83
C LEU A 10 6.65 10.82 -4.71
N LEU A 11 6.67 9.69 -5.41
CA LEU A 11 5.62 8.67 -5.35
C LEU A 11 5.61 7.96 -4.00
N GLU A 12 6.78 7.66 -3.44
CA GLU A 12 6.94 6.88 -2.21
C GLU A 12 6.72 7.72 -0.94
N ASN A 13 6.81 9.06 -1.01
CA ASN A 13 6.62 9.94 0.15
C ASN A 13 5.27 10.66 0.10
N PHE A 14 4.58 10.80 1.24
CA PHE A 14 3.34 11.59 1.32
C PHE A 14 3.59 13.05 0.90
N TRP A 15 4.64 13.64 1.46
CA TRP A 15 5.27 14.89 1.02
C TRP A 15 6.77 14.87 1.35
N ILE A 16 7.50 15.84 0.83
CA ILE A 16 8.90 16.09 1.13
C ILE A 16 8.98 17.43 1.85
N LEU A 17 9.31 17.39 3.15
CA LEU A 17 9.41 18.59 3.98
C LEU A 17 10.83 19.15 3.94
N ARG A 18 10.97 20.43 3.57
CA ARG A 18 12.26 21.12 3.54
C ARG A 18 12.93 21.19 4.91
N GLY A 19 12.14 21.30 5.98
CA GLY A 19 12.63 21.31 7.36
C GLY A 19 13.20 19.96 7.82
N LYS A 20 12.75 18.84 7.22
CA LYS A 20 13.20 17.48 7.54
C LYS A 20 14.44 17.10 6.73
N ASP A 21 14.43 17.37 5.43
CA ASP A 21 15.55 17.11 4.54
C ASP A 21 15.63 18.18 3.44
N ARG A 22 16.54 19.13 3.64
CA ARG A 22 16.73 20.27 2.74
C ARG A 22 17.38 19.85 1.42
N GLU A 23 18.29 18.87 1.44
CA GLU A 23 18.99 18.42 0.25
C GLU A 23 18.02 17.67 -0.67
N LEU A 24 17.25 16.73 -0.11
CA LEU A 24 16.23 15.98 -0.82
C LEU A 24 15.15 16.90 -1.41
N TYR A 25 14.69 17.89 -0.64
CA TYR A 25 13.73 18.89 -1.13
C TYR A 25 14.26 19.62 -2.37
N HIS A 26 15.51 20.10 -2.34
CA HIS A 26 16.10 20.81 -3.47
C HIS A 26 16.35 19.89 -4.66
N GLN A 27 16.82 18.67 -4.43
CA GLN A 27 17.00 17.65 -5.46
C GLN A 27 15.70 17.41 -6.24
N VAL A 28 14.61 17.10 -5.52
CA VAL A 28 13.32 16.82 -6.16
C VAL A 28 12.76 18.07 -6.85
N ARG A 29 12.85 19.24 -6.21
CA ARG A 29 12.38 20.51 -6.78
C ARG A 29 13.04 20.80 -8.14
N ASP A 30 14.35 20.61 -8.22
CA ASP A 30 15.12 20.94 -9.42
C ASP A 30 14.86 19.93 -10.57
N ALA A 31 14.40 18.71 -10.24
CA ALA A 31 13.97 17.71 -11.21
C ALA A 31 12.51 17.89 -11.70
N LEU A 32 11.68 18.68 -11.01
CA LEU A 32 10.25 18.86 -11.35
C LEU A 32 9.98 19.21 -12.82
N PRO A 33 10.72 20.13 -13.49
CA PRO A 33 10.47 20.45 -14.89
C PRO A 33 10.55 19.24 -15.83
N ASN A 34 11.31 18.20 -15.45
CA ASN A 34 11.46 16.99 -16.25
C ASN A 34 10.35 15.97 -16.00
N ILE A 35 9.68 16.01 -14.85
CA ILE A 35 8.65 15.02 -14.45
C ILE A 35 7.23 15.58 -14.41
N ALA A 36 7.05 16.90 -14.35
CA ALA A 36 5.75 17.57 -14.21
C ALA A 36 4.77 17.16 -15.33
N ASN A 37 5.24 17.11 -16.58
CA ASN A 37 4.38 16.67 -17.70
C ASN A 37 3.89 15.22 -17.54
N PHE A 38 4.68 14.32 -16.94
CA PHE A 38 4.19 12.97 -16.66
C PHE A 38 3.15 12.98 -15.53
N ILE A 39 3.44 13.72 -14.47
CA ILE A 39 2.58 13.85 -13.30
C ILE A 39 1.22 14.46 -13.66
N GLU A 40 1.21 15.59 -14.33
CA GLU A 40 -0.01 16.38 -14.57
C GLU A 40 -0.76 15.89 -15.80
N GLU A 41 -0.08 15.60 -16.91
CA GLU A 41 -0.78 15.19 -18.13
C GLU A 41 -1.07 13.69 -18.18
N LYS A 42 -0.19 12.82 -17.66
CA LYS A 42 -0.39 11.37 -17.78
C LYS A 42 -1.11 10.80 -16.58
N LEU A 43 -0.65 11.15 -15.38
CA LEU A 43 -1.27 10.70 -14.14
C LEU A 43 -2.42 11.60 -13.71
N GLY A 44 -2.43 12.89 -14.07
CA GLY A 44 -3.46 13.82 -13.62
C GLY A 44 -3.37 14.19 -12.15
N PHE A 45 -2.22 13.94 -11.49
CA PHE A 45 -2.07 14.28 -10.08
C PHE A 45 -1.79 15.76 -9.90
N ARG A 46 -2.24 16.31 -8.77
CA ARG A 46 -1.93 17.69 -8.39
C ARG A 46 -0.58 17.74 -7.67
N LEU A 47 0.30 18.59 -8.17
CA LEU A 47 1.60 18.88 -7.58
C LEU A 47 1.54 20.20 -6.79
N ILE A 48 1.86 20.16 -5.50
CA ILE A 48 1.94 21.32 -4.62
C ILE A 48 3.40 21.57 -4.28
N VAL A 49 3.90 22.75 -4.63
CA VAL A 49 5.29 23.16 -4.40
C VAL A 49 5.31 24.53 -3.74
N ASN A 50 5.89 24.62 -2.55
CA ASN A 50 6.09 25.89 -1.85
C ASN A 50 7.40 25.85 -1.05
N SER A 51 7.71 26.91 -0.31
CA SER A 51 8.95 27.02 0.46
C SER A 51 9.11 26.01 1.60
N GLN A 52 8.03 25.35 2.03
CA GLN A 52 8.00 24.39 3.14
C GLN A 52 8.02 22.95 2.64
N LEU A 53 7.33 22.64 1.53
CA LEU A 53 7.15 21.26 1.09
C LEU A 53 6.96 21.08 -0.43
N ILE A 54 7.12 19.83 -0.85
CA ILE A 54 6.65 19.29 -2.14
C ILE A 54 5.67 18.15 -1.83
N LYS A 55 4.42 18.25 -2.26
CA LYS A 55 3.38 17.22 -2.08
C LYS A 55 2.80 16.83 -3.43
N LEU A 56 2.66 15.52 -3.64
CA LEU A 56 1.94 14.97 -4.78
C LEU A 56 0.65 14.34 -4.27
N GLU A 57 -0.50 14.89 -4.68
CA GLU A 57 -1.80 14.37 -4.27
C GLU A 57 -2.18 13.14 -5.10
N LYS A 58 -1.83 11.97 -4.55
CA LYS A 58 -2.03 10.65 -5.18
C LYS A 58 -3.40 10.13 -4.82
N ILE A 59 -4.34 10.19 -5.76
CA ILE A 59 -5.69 9.66 -5.59
C ILE A 59 -5.84 8.42 -6.44
N PRO A 60 -6.15 7.26 -5.84
CA PRO A 60 -6.29 6.01 -6.59
C PRO A 60 -7.52 6.04 -7.48
N ALA A 61 -7.47 5.26 -8.57
CA ALA A 61 -8.63 5.04 -9.41
C ALA A 61 -9.67 4.14 -8.73
N GLU A 62 -9.21 3.18 -7.95
CA GLU A 62 -10.00 2.26 -7.14
C GLU A 62 -9.29 2.18 -5.78
N PRO A 63 -9.91 2.64 -4.68
CA PRO A 63 -9.29 2.59 -3.37
C PRO A 63 -9.20 1.15 -2.87
N GLU A 64 -8.13 0.85 -2.13
CA GLU A 64 -7.84 -0.47 -1.59
C GLU A 64 -7.43 -0.33 -0.12
N GLU A 65 -7.65 -1.36 0.69
CA GLU A 65 -7.41 -1.31 2.14
C GLU A 65 -5.97 -0.91 2.50
N TRP A 66 -4.99 -1.31 1.67
CA TRP A 66 -3.57 -0.98 1.86
C TRP A 66 -3.18 0.46 1.51
N MET A 67 -4.08 1.23 0.91
CA MET A 67 -3.83 2.63 0.54
C MET A 67 -4.13 3.61 1.68
N GLY A 68 -4.76 3.14 2.76
CA GLY A 68 -5.00 3.92 3.98
C GLY A 68 -3.77 4.03 4.88
N ILE A 69 -3.94 4.71 6.02
CA ILE A 69 -2.90 4.83 7.05
C ILE A 69 -2.74 3.48 7.75
N GLN A 70 -1.68 2.74 7.43
CA GLN A 70 -1.47 1.37 7.91
C GLN A 70 -1.22 1.29 9.42
N GLN A 71 -0.80 2.37 10.09
CA GLN A 71 -0.70 2.40 11.55
C GLN A 71 -2.07 2.42 12.25
N PHE A 72 -3.13 2.85 11.55
CA PHE A 72 -4.47 2.97 12.12
C PHE A 72 -5.21 1.63 12.10
N LYS A 73 -5.90 1.34 13.20
CA LYS A 73 -6.54 0.06 13.48
C LYS A 73 -8.03 0.18 13.73
N GLU A 74 -8.47 1.36 14.16
CA GLU A 74 -9.85 1.63 14.55
C GLU A 74 -10.35 2.90 13.84
N PRO A 75 -11.65 3.02 13.54
CA PRO A 75 -12.23 4.26 13.01
C PRO A 75 -11.94 5.49 13.89
N LEU A 76 -11.82 5.29 15.21
CA LEU A 76 -11.48 6.33 16.16
C LEU A 76 -10.11 6.99 15.88
N ASP A 77 -9.17 6.24 15.29
CA ASP A 77 -7.83 6.77 14.96
C ASP A 77 -7.94 7.86 13.88
N TYR A 78 -8.79 7.63 12.86
CA TYR A 78 -9.11 8.62 11.83
C TYR A 78 -9.89 9.80 12.41
N ALA A 79 -10.85 9.55 13.30
CA ALA A 79 -11.59 10.62 13.97
C ALA A 79 -10.66 11.55 14.76
N PHE A 80 -9.72 10.99 15.53
CA PHE A 80 -8.72 11.77 16.24
C PHE A 80 -7.75 12.50 15.31
N LEU A 81 -7.42 11.93 14.15
CA LEU A 81 -6.62 12.66 13.16
C LEU A 81 -7.36 13.90 12.66
N CYS A 82 -8.65 13.79 12.35
CA CYS A 82 -9.47 14.94 11.96
C CYS A 82 -9.53 16.00 13.07
N MET A 83 -9.74 15.58 14.32
CA MET A 83 -9.74 16.51 15.46
C MET A 83 -8.38 17.18 15.67
N LEU A 84 -7.27 16.44 15.53
CA LEU A 84 -5.94 17.00 15.63
C LEU A 84 -5.68 18.02 14.51
N LEU A 85 -6.11 17.74 13.28
CA LEU A 85 -5.98 18.69 12.17
C LEU A 85 -6.77 19.98 12.43
N ALA A 86 -7.99 19.87 12.96
CA ALA A 86 -8.80 21.03 13.36
C ALA A 86 -8.12 21.83 14.48
N PHE A 87 -7.59 21.14 15.50
CA PHE A 87 -6.84 21.78 16.58
C PHE A 87 -5.60 22.55 16.06
N LEU A 88 -4.88 21.97 15.11
CA LEU A 88 -3.68 22.57 14.52
C LEU A 88 -3.97 23.73 13.55
N GLU A 89 -5.21 23.88 13.10
CA GLU A 89 -5.61 24.98 12.21
C GLU A 89 -5.57 26.33 12.93
N ASP A 90 -5.94 26.35 14.21
CA ASP A 90 -5.90 27.54 15.08
C ASP A 90 -4.49 27.87 15.60
N LYS A 91 -3.49 27.02 15.30
CA LYS A 91 -2.12 27.15 15.78
C LYS A 91 -1.21 27.75 14.71
N GLY A 92 -0.39 28.72 15.12
CA GLY A 92 0.68 29.26 14.28
C GLY A 92 1.78 28.22 13.99
N PRO A 93 2.57 28.38 12.92
CA PRO A 93 3.83 27.66 12.77
C PRO A 93 4.76 27.94 13.97
N GLU A 94 5.46 26.90 14.43
CA GLU A 94 6.37 26.92 15.59
C GLU A 94 5.66 27.19 16.94
N GLU A 95 4.33 27.25 16.96
CA GLU A 95 3.57 27.41 18.20
C GLU A 95 3.61 26.10 19.01
N GLN A 96 3.99 26.22 20.29
CA GLN A 96 4.04 25.10 21.21
C GLN A 96 2.68 24.85 21.88
N PHE A 97 2.38 23.58 22.11
CA PHE A 97 1.20 23.15 22.85
C PHE A 97 1.49 21.84 23.59
N VAL A 98 0.67 21.54 24.59
CA VAL A 98 0.84 20.34 25.42
C VAL A 98 -0.24 19.30 25.10
N LEU A 99 0.01 18.03 25.45
CA LEU A 99 -0.92 16.92 25.20
C LEU A 99 -2.30 17.18 25.83
N SER A 100 -2.33 17.72 27.04
CA SER A 100 -3.58 18.06 27.74
C SER A 100 -4.46 19.04 26.94
N SER A 101 -3.86 20.00 26.22
CA SER A 101 -4.60 20.91 25.36
C SER A 101 -5.30 20.19 24.19
N VAL A 102 -4.67 19.15 23.64
CA VAL A 102 -5.26 18.33 22.56
C VAL A 102 -6.39 17.48 23.12
N THR A 103 -6.19 16.84 24.28
CA THR A 103 -7.22 15.99 24.89
C THR A 103 -8.45 16.80 25.33
N GLU A 104 -8.24 18.00 25.87
CA GLU A 104 -9.32 18.92 26.24
C GLU A 104 -10.12 19.39 25.01
N PHE A 105 -9.43 19.74 23.93
CA PHE A 105 -10.08 20.12 22.67
C PHE A 105 -10.91 18.97 22.09
N ILE A 106 -10.34 17.77 22.03
CA ILE A 106 -11.04 16.57 21.55
C ILE A 106 -12.28 16.32 22.41
N GLU A 107 -12.16 16.31 23.74
CA GLU A 107 -13.28 16.05 24.65
C GLU A 107 -14.41 17.10 24.51
N ALA A 108 -14.05 18.36 24.27
CA ALA A 108 -15.01 19.46 24.14
C ALA A 108 -15.70 19.52 22.77
N SER A 109 -15.05 19.09 21.70
CA SER A 109 -15.50 19.30 20.31
C SER A 109 -15.76 18.03 19.51
N PHE A 110 -15.65 16.84 20.12
CA PHE A 110 -15.91 15.58 19.42
C PHE A 110 -17.36 15.50 18.91
N PRO A 111 -17.59 15.26 17.61
CA PRO A 111 -18.93 15.28 17.02
C PRO A 111 -19.69 13.95 17.18
N GLY A 112 -19.03 12.88 17.62
CA GLY A 112 -19.65 11.55 17.74
C GLY A 112 -20.67 11.45 18.86
N GLU A 113 -21.64 10.54 18.72
CA GLU A 113 -22.66 10.27 19.74
C GLU A 113 -22.02 9.76 21.06
N GLU A 114 -21.01 8.90 20.92
CA GLU A 114 -20.18 8.47 22.04
C GLU A 114 -19.09 9.49 22.33
N LYS A 115 -19.10 10.02 23.55
CA LYS A 115 -18.06 10.95 24.02
C LYS A 115 -16.74 10.23 24.19
N VAL A 116 -15.67 10.98 23.97
CA VAL A 116 -14.31 10.51 24.22
C VAL A 116 -14.07 10.41 25.73
N ASP A 117 -13.85 9.19 26.21
CA ASP A 117 -13.49 8.92 27.60
C ASP A 117 -12.00 8.55 27.75
N TRP A 118 -11.21 9.43 28.35
CA TRP A 118 -9.78 9.20 28.60
C TRP A 118 -9.49 8.20 29.71
N THR A 119 -10.48 7.69 30.45
CA THR A 119 -10.30 6.55 31.35
C THR A 119 -10.18 5.22 30.60
N LEU A 120 -10.68 5.16 29.36
CA LEU A 120 -10.60 3.99 28.50
C LEU A 120 -9.21 3.87 27.86
N TYR A 121 -8.53 2.75 28.13
CA TYR A 121 -7.23 2.43 27.54
C TYR A 121 -7.25 2.42 26.00
N THR A 122 -8.35 1.94 25.41
CA THR A 122 -8.53 1.90 23.95
C THR A 122 -8.50 3.29 23.32
N HIS A 123 -9.19 4.27 23.91
CA HIS A 123 -9.20 5.66 23.44
C HIS A 123 -7.81 6.28 23.55
N ARG A 124 -7.15 6.12 24.69
CA ARG A 124 -5.77 6.63 24.86
C ARG A 124 -4.83 6.02 23.82
N LYS A 125 -4.91 4.72 23.59
CA LYS A 125 -4.11 4.04 22.57
C LYS A 125 -4.41 4.51 21.15
N SER A 126 -5.65 4.86 20.84
CA SER A 126 -6.02 5.47 19.56
C SER A 126 -5.36 6.84 19.38
N LEU A 127 -5.41 7.69 20.40
CA LEU A 127 -4.75 9.00 20.34
C LEU A 127 -3.23 8.87 20.18
N VAL A 128 -2.59 7.94 20.91
CA VAL A 128 -1.15 7.67 20.76
C VAL A 128 -0.81 7.28 19.31
N ARG A 129 -1.60 6.40 18.66
CA ARG A 129 -1.39 6.05 17.24
C ARG A 129 -1.51 7.26 16.32
N THR A 130 -2.51 8.12 16.56
CA THR A 130 -2.71 9.36 15.80
C THR A 130 -1.52 10.33 15.97
N LEU A 131 -1.04 10.54 17.19
CA LEU A 131 0.09 11.42 17.47
C LEU A 131 1.41 10.86 16.91
N ASN A 132 1.62 9.55 16.98
CA ASN A 132 2.77 8.88 16.36
C ASN A 132 2.79 9.12 14.86
N PHE A 133 1.65 8.88 14.21
CA PHE A 133 1.50 9.15 12.78
C PHE A 133 1.77 10.64 12.47
N ALA A 134 1.16 11.55 13.22
CA ALA A 134 1.31 13.00 13.02
C ALA A 134 2.78 13.45 13.18
N ALA A 135 3.51 12.93 14.15
CA ALA A 135 4.93 13.20 14.33
C ALA A 135 5.77 12.59 13.19
N GLU A 136 5.50 11.35 12.78
CA GLU A 136 6.23 10.63 11.73
C GLU A 136 6.17 11.38 10.39
N ILE A 137 4.97 11.82 10.00
CA ILE A 137 4.75 12.58 8.76
C ILE A 137 5.11 14.06 8.91
N GLY A 138 5.41 14.54 10.11
CA GLY A 138 5.86 15.90 10.38
C GLY A 138 4.75 16.95 10.41
N LEU A 139 3.54 16.59 10.83
CA LEU A 139 2.51 17.55 11.22
C LEU A 139 2.89 18.29 12.50
N ILE A 140 3.45 17.55 13.45
CA ILE A 140 3.88 18.04 14.76
C ILE A 140 5.33 17.60 15.01
N LYS A 141 6.03 18.32 15.87
CA LYS A 141 7.34 17.94 16.38
C LYS A 141 7.26 17.77 17.90
N ILE A 142 7.92 16.74 18.42
CA ILE A 142 8.01 16.50 19.86
C ILE A 142 9.23 17.24 20.39
N ASP A 143 9.01 18.19 21.30
CA ASP A 143 10.07 18.97 21.92
C ASP A 143 10.53 18.36 23.25
N ASP A 144 9.58 17.85 24.05
CA ASP A 144 9.85 17.18 25.33
C ASP A 144 8.76 16.18 25.69
N GLY A 145 9.13 15.10 26.39
CA GLY A 145 8.22 14.04 26.83
C GLY A 145 8.13 12.83 25.90
N ASP A 146 7.25 11.90 26.26
CA ASP A 146 7.07 10.60 25.60
C ASP A 146 5.58 10.23 25.57
N GLN A 147 4.98 10.38 24.39
CA GLN A 147 3.55 10.18 24.19
C GLN A 147 3.11 8.71 24.30
N GLU A 148 4.02 7.75 24.18
CA GLU A 148 3.69 6.33 24.34
C GLU A 148 3.13 6.05 25.74
N ARG A 149 3.61 6.79 26.75
CA ARG A 149 3.18 6.64 28.14
C ARG A 149 1.72 7.02 28.37
N PHE A 150 1.13 7.83 27.49
CA PHE A 150 -0.27 8.24 27.62
C PHE A 150 -1.24 7.05 27.55
N ALA A 151 -0.87 5.97 26.86
CA ALA A 151 -1.71 4.77 26.84
C ALA A 151 -1.93 4.21 28.26
N ASP A 152 -0.87 4.18 29.07
CA ASP A 152 -0.88 3.59 30.41
C ASP A 152 -1.23 4.62 31.51
N ASP A 153 -0.81 5.87 31.34
CA ASP A 153 -1.00 6.96 32.29
C ASP A 153 -1.61 8.20 31.62
N ARG A 154 -2.87 8.47 31.95
CA ARG A 154 -3.62 9.62 31.40
C ARG A 154 -3.06 10.98 31.83
N ASP A 155 -2.28 11.02 32.92
CA ASP A 155 -1.69 12.27 33.44
C ASP A 155 -0.35 12.57 32.76
N THR A 156 0.04 11.77 31.74
CA THR A 156 1.22 12.02 30.89
C THR A 156 1.07 13.35 30.17
N GLU A 157 2.10 14.19 30.27
CA GLU A 157 2.19 15.45 29.54
C GLU A 157 3.37 15.41 28.56
N VAL A 158 3.17 15.96 27.37
CA VAL A 158 4.16 16.01 26.29
C VAL A 158 4.09 17.38 25.64
N LEU A 159 5.24 17.97 25.35
CA LEU A 159 5.34 19.27 24.67
C LEU A 159 5.55 19.05 23.17
N TYR A 160 4.66 19.62 22.39
CA TYR A 160 4.69 19.59 20.93
C TYR A 160 4.89 20.97 20.35
N GLU A 161 5.31 21.00 19.10
CA GLU A 161 5.44 22.18 18.25
C GLU A 161 4.63 21.95 16.95
N ASN A 162 3.78 22.90 16.56
CA ASN A 162 3.09 22.85 15.27
C ASN A 162 4.06 23.23 14.14
N THR A 163 4.26 22.34 13.16
CA THR A 163 5.14 22.62 12.02
C THR A 163 4.53 23.58 10.99
N GLY A 164 3.22 23.82 11.06
CA GLY A 164 2.48 24.69 10.15
C GLY A 164 2.12 24.05 8.79
N VAL A 165 2.49 22.78 8.56
CA VAL A 165 2.17 22.08 7.30
C VAL A 165 0.83 21.33 7.31
N SER A 166 0.13 21.30 8.45
CA SER A 166 -1.19 20.67 8.62
C SER A 166 -2.23 21.12 7.59
N ARG A 167 -2.21 22.40 7.22
CA ARG A 167 -3.05 23.00 6.16
C ARG A 167 -2.92 22.33 4.79
N PHE A 168 -1.82 21.61 4.54
CA PHE A 168 -1.57 20.89 3.29
C PHE A 168 -1.89 19.40 3.40
N PHE A 169 -2.30 18.90 4.56
CA PHE A 169 -2.65 17.48 4.72
C PHE A 169 -3.92 17.16 3.94
N PHE A 170 -4.98 17.92 4.23
CA PHE A 170 -6.26 17.77 3.58
C PHE A 170 -6.20 18.26 2.12
N ARG A 171 -6.83 17.52 1.21
CA ARG A 171 -6.96 17.91 -0.19
C ARG A 171 -8.01 19.00 -0.30
N ALA A 172 -7.78 20.01 -1.15
CA ALA A 172 -8.85 20.93 -1.51
C ALA A 172 -9.91 20.18 -2.33
N LEU A 173 -11.14 20.10 -1.82
CA LEU A 173 -12.28 19.59 -2.57
C LEU A 173 -12.90 20.69 -3.42
N GLY A 174 -13.43 20.31 -4.58
CA GLY A 174 -14.16 21.23 -5.46
C GLY A 174 -15.59 21.54 -4.98
N ARG A 175 -16.03 20.89 -3.90
CA ARG A 175 -17.36 21.03 -3.30
C ARG A 175 -17.27 21.09 -1.78
N GLU A 176 -18.29 21.69 -1.18
CA GLU A 176 -18.49 21.71 0.27
C GLU A 176 -18.91 20.32 0.77
N PHE A 177 -18.57 20.01 2.02
CA PHE A 177 -19.07 18.81 2.68
C PHE A 177 -20.55 18.97 3.00
N SER A 178 -21.34 17.96 2.66
CA SER A 178 -22.72 17.80 3.10
C SER A 178 -22.82 16.60 4.04
N GLU A 179 -23.92 16.51 4.81
CA GLU A 179 -24.16 15.36 5.70
C GLU A 179 -24.28 14.03 4.92
N ASP A 180 -24.68 14.09 3.65
CA ASP A 180 -24.83 12.92 2.76
C ASP A 180 -23.53 12.49 2.06
N PHE A 181 -22.36 13.03 2.44
CA PHE A 181 -21.11 12.74 1.74
C PHE A 181 -20.69 11.28 1.94
N THR A 182 -20.48 10.57 0.84
CA THR A 182 -20.05 9.17 0.84
C THR A 182 -18.56 9.02 0.52
N PRO A 183 -17.92 7.88 0.83
CA PRO A 183 -16.56 7.60 0.34
C PRO A 183 -16.44 7.72 -1.19
N GLU A 184 -17.46 7.29 -1.92
CA GLU A 184 -17.54 7.35 -3.38
C GLU A 184 -17.49 8.79 -3.91
N ASP A 185 -18.03 9.74 -3.15
CA ASP A 185 -18.01 11.16 -3.49
C ASP A 185 -16.59 11.73 -3.61
N PHE A 186 -15.62 11.21 -2.85
CA PHE A 186 -14.22 11.64 -2.98
C PHE A 186 -13.59 11.26 -4.33
N LEU A 187 -14.13 10.25 -5.00
CA LEU A 187 -13.69 9.76 -6.32
C LEU A 187 -14.48 10.41 -7.47
N ILE A 188 -15.77 10.68 -7.26
CA ILE A 188 -16.65 11.32 -8.26
C ILE A 188 -16.10 12.68 -8.69
N ASP A 189 -15.57 13.48 -7.76
CA ASP A 189 -14.98 14.79 -8.06
C ASP A 189 -13.86 14.72 -9.10
N GLU A 190 -13.23 13.55 -9.26
CA GLU A 190 -12.10 13.35 -10.17
C GLU A 190 -12.45 12.47 -11.39
N PHE A 191 -13.40 11.54 -11.25
CA PHE A 191 -13.71 10.51 -12.24
C PHE A 191 -15.20 10.31 -12.54
N SER A 192 -16.07 11.29 -12.29
CA SER A 192 -17.52 11.17 -12.59
C SER A 192 -17.79 10.61 -14.00
N GLU A 193 -18.91 9.92 -14.21
CA GLU A 193 -19.22 9.29 -15.51
C GLU A 193 -19.21 10.29 -16.67
N GLU A 194 -19.77 11.49 -16.46
CA GLU A 194 -19.74 12.60 -17.42
C GLU A 194 -18.31 13.08 -17.71
N ALA A 195 -17.46 13.11 -16.68
CA ALA A 195 -16.05 13.44 -16.79
C ALA A 195 -15.25 12.32 -17.48
N GLY A 196 -15.62 11.05 -17.29
CA GLY A 196 -14.99 9.86 -17.88
C GLY A 196 -15.14 9.74 -19.40
N LEU A 197 -16.08 10.48 -20.00
CA LEU A 197 -16.18 10.66 -21.45
C LEU A 197 -15.03 11.50 -22.03
N ARG A 198 -14.34 12.29 -21.19
CA ARG A 198 -13.17 13.06 -21.60
C ARG A 198 -11.95 12.14 -21.74
N PRO A 199 -11.28 12.11 -22.91
CA PRO A 199 -10.14 11.23 -23.16
C PRO A 199 -9.01 11.34 -22.12
N GLU A 200 -8.79 12.53 -21.57
CA GLU A 200 -7.79 12.83 -20.54
C GLU A 200 -8.10 12.14 -19.20
N ILE A 201 -9.37 12.04 -18.80
CA ILE A 201 -9.74 11.44 -17.51
C ILE A 201 -9.62 9.93 -17.56
N ARG A 202 -10.03 9.31 -18.68
CA ARG A 202 -9.76 7.88 -18.92
C ARG A 202 -8.26 7.59 -18.90
N ARG A 203 -7.44 8.45 -19.51
CA ARG A 203 -5.97 8.34 -19.47
C ARG A 203 -5.47 8.36 -18.03
N HIS A 204 -5.84 9.37 -17.24
CA HIS A 204 -5.42 9.49 -15.84
C HIS A 204 -5.79 8.23 -15.04
N ARG A 205 -7.04 7.78 -15.17
CA ARG A 205 -7.54 6.57 -14.50
C ARG A 205 -6.71 5.33 -14.84
N VAL A 206 -6.44 5.09 -16.12
CA VAL A 206 -5.66 3.93 -16.58
C VAL A 206 -4.21 4.00 -16.09
N TYR A 207 -3.55 5.16 -16.19
CA TYR A 207 -2.17 5.30 -15.72
C TYR A 207 -2.07 5.10 -14.21
N ARG A 208 -3.04 5.62 -13.44
CA ARG A 208 -3.11 5.42 -12.00
C ARG A 208 -3.36 3.98 -11.61
N LYS A 209 -4.27 3.27 -12.29
CA LYS A 209 -4.47 1.83 -12.08
C LYS A 209 -3.15 1.08 -12.26
N LEU A 210 -2.45 1.30 -13.37
CA LEU A 210 -1.18 0.63 -13.63
C LEU A 210 -0.07 1.00 -12.64
N LEU A 211 -0.05 2.23 -12.13
CA LEU A 211 0.99 2.71 -11.22
C LEU A 211 0.74 2.33 -9.76
N LEU A 212 -0.52 2.38 -9.29
CA LEU A 212 -0.87 2.28 -7.88
C LEU A 212 -1.37 0.89 -7.47
N THR A 213 -1.61 -0.02 -8.42
CA THR A 213 -1.98 -1.41 -8.11
C THR A 213 -0.98 -2.41 -8.69
N PRO A 214 -0.78 -3.58 -8.05
CA PRO A 214 0.14 -4.61 -8.56
C PRO A 214 -0.25 -5.14 -9.94
N ALA A 215 -1.55 -5.18 -10.22
CA ALA A 215 -2.12 -5.66 -11.47
C ALA A 215 -3.40 -4.91 -11.84
N VAL A 216 -3.68 -4.89 -13.14
CA VAL A 216 -4.97 -4.50 -13.71
C VAL A 216 -5.57 -5.72 -14.41
N TYR A 217 -6.71 -6.19 -13.91
CA TYR A 217 -7.45 -7.33 -14.47
C TYR A 217 -8.62 -6.84 -15.33
N CYS A 218 -8.85 -7.51 -16.44
CA CYS A 218 -9.95 -7.26 -17.36
C CYS A 218 -11.26 -7.73 -16.72
N LYS A 219 -12.16 -6.79 -16.38
CA LYS A 219 -13.41 -7.11 -15.68
C LYS A 219 -14.44 -7.77 -16.60
N SER A 220 -14.45 -7.41 -17.87
CA SER A 220 -15.34 -7.98 -18.89
C SER A 220 -14.78 -7.73 -20.30
N PRO A 221 -15.34 -8.38 -21.35
CA PRO A 221 -14.95 -8.09 -22.74
C PRO A 221 -15.21 -6.63 -23.17
N GLN A 222 -16.08 -5.90 -22.46
CA GLN A 222 -16.43 -4.51 -22.70
C GLN A 222 -15.70 -3.53 -21.76
N ASP A 223 -14.71 -4.01 -21.00
CA ASP A 223 -13.90 -3.18 -20.11
C ASP A 223 -13.13 -2.11 -20.92
N GLU A 224 -13.66 -0.88 -20.92
CA GLU A 224 -13.11 0.23 -21.70
C GLU A 224 -11.70 0.61 -21.27
N ASP A 225 -11.38 0.49 -19.97
CA ASP A 225 -10.06 0.81 -19.44
C ASP A 225 -9.04 -0.22 -19.94
N PHE A 226 -9.40 -1.51 -19.91
CA PHE A 226 -8.52 -2.55 -20.39
C PHE A 226 -8.35 -2.55 -21.92
N LEU A 227 -9.42 -2.24 -22.66
CA LEU A 227 -9.36 -2.02 -24.10
C LEU A 227 -8.46 -0.82 -24.43
N TYR A 228 -8.53 0.25 -23.65
CA TYR A 228 -7.64 1.40 -23.79
C TYR A 228 -6.17 1.02 -23.58
N ILE A 229 -5.85 0.25 -22.53
CA ILE A 229 -4.49 -0.28 -22.29
C ILE A 229 -4.00 -1.04 -23.53
N LYS A 230 -4.79 -1.97 -24.06
CA LYS A 230 -4.42 -2.76 -25.25
C LYS A 230 -4.15 -1.90 -26.47
N ASN A 231 -5.00 -0.90 -26.71
CA ASN A 231 -4.93 -0.03 -27.90
C ASN A 231 -3.72 0.90 -27.88
N ILE A 232 -3.36 1.46 -26.71
CA ILE A 232 -2.26 2.44 -26.61
C ILE A 232 -1.04 1.93 -25.82
N ARG A 233 -0.91 0.61 -25.64
CA ARG A 233 0.17 -0.05 -24.89
C ARG A 233 1.58 0.46 -25.22
N GLY A 234 1.84 0.79 -26.50
CA GLY A 234 3.16 1.28 -26.92
C GLY A 234 3.48 2.66 -26.35
N THR A 235 2.48 3.53 -26.22
CA THR A 235 2.64 4.85 -25.60
C THR A 235 2.78 4.71 -24.09
N ILE A 236 1.92 3.92 -23.45
CA ILE A 236 1.98 3.65 -22.01
C ILE A 236 3.34 3.07 -21.62
N HIS A 237 3.81 2.07 -22.36
CA HIS A 237 5.12 1.46 -22.15
C HIS A 237 6.26 2.48 -22.25
N ARG A 238 6.31 3.28 -23.33
CA ARG A 238 7.36 4.31 -23.49
C ARG A 238 7.34 5.35 -22.38
N ASP A 239 6.15 5.76 -21.93
CA ASP A 239 6.03 6.74 -20.85
C ASP A 239 6.58 6.14 -19.54
N PHE A 240 6.13 4.95 -19.12
CA PHE A 240 6.63 4.32 -17.90
C PHE A 240 8.12 3.91 -17.97
N GLU A 241 8.59 3.44 -19.12
CA GLU A 241 10.01 3.15 -19.35
C GLU A 241 10.87 4.42 -19.22
N LYS A 242 10.40 5.54 -19.80
CA LYS A 242 11.09 6.83 -19.73
C LYS A 242 11.22 7.35 -18.29
N TYR A 243 10.13 7.33 -17.53
CA TYR A 243 10.09 8.01 -16.23
C TYR A 243 10.49 7.12 -15.06
N LEU A 244 10.15 5.82 -15.09
CA LEU A 244 10.37 4.87 -13.99
C LEU A 244 11.27 3.69 -14.39
N GLY A 245 11.72 3.61 -15.65
CA GLY A 245 12.44 2.44 -16.14
C GLY A 245 11.60 1.16 -16.10
N ALA A 246 10.27 1.28 -16.04
CA ALA A 246 9.37 0.17 -15.80
C ALA A 246 8.91 -0.48 -17.12
N ALA A 247 8.79 -1.81 -17.13
CA ALA A 247 8.31 -2.56 -18.27
C ALA A 247 6.80 -2.85 -18.14
N LEU A 248 6.03 -2.34 -19.08
CA LEU A 248 4.62 -2.72 -19.21
C LEU A 248 4.48 -4.10 -19.86
N HIS A 249 3.86 -5.04 -19.15
CA HIS A 249 3.48 -6.36 -19.66
C HIS A 249 1.97 -6.45 -19.82
N VAL A 250 1.48 -6.60 -21.05
CA VAL A 250 0.04 -6.74 -21.35
C VAL A 250 -0.25 -8.16 -21.84
N HIS A 251 -1.13 -8.85 -21.13
CA HIS A 251 -1.59 -10.21 -21.41
C HIS A 251 -3.05 -10.22 -21.89
N LYS A 252 -3.66 -11.40 -22.02
CA LYS A 252 -5.03 -11.56 -22.55
C LYS A 252 -6.06 -10.91 -21.63
N SER A 253 -5.99 -11.18 -20.32
CA SER A 253 -6.92 -10.68 -19.29
C SER A 253 -6.27 -9.79 -18.23
N SER A 254 -4.95 -9.55 -18.31
CA SER A 254 -4.23 -8.80 -17.27
C SER A 254 -3.15 -7.88 -17.84
N ALA A 255 -2.80 -6.84 -17.09
CA ALA A 255 -1.67 -5.97 -17.37
C ALA A 255 -0.90 -5.68 -16.07
N PHE A 256 0.44 -5.66 -16.18
CA PHE A 256 1.36 -5.48 -15.06
C PHE A 256 2.40 -4.42 -15.40
N LEU A 257 2.77 -3.63 -14.41
CA LEU A 257 3.91 -2.74 -14.49
C LEU A 257 5.07 -3.35 -13.69
N ILE A 258 6.15 -3.74 -14.38
CA ILE A 258 7.32 -4.35 -13.74
C ILE A 258 8.38 -3.28 -13.52
N LEU A 259 8.57 -2.91 -12.26
CA LEU A 259 9.58 -1.95 -11.84
C LEU A 259 10.94 -2.64 -11.62
N ASN A 260 12.02 -1.92 -11.92
CA ASN A 260 13.34 -2.35 -11.47
C ASN A 260 13.46 -2.12 -9.96
N ARG A 261 14.29 -2.92 -9.28
CA ARG A 261 14.57 -2.66 -7.87
C ARG A 261 15.22 -1.29 -7.71
N SER A 262 14.63 -0.47 -6.85
CA SER A 262 15.16 0.81 -6.43
C SER A 262 15.18 0.86 -4.91
N LYS A 263 16.16 1.58 -4.36
CA LYS A 263 16.29 1.81 -2.91
C LYS A 263 15.17 2.72 -2.35
N TYR A 264 14.44 3.40 -3.22
CA TYR A 264 13.38 4.34 -2.82
C TYR A 264 12.01 3.67 -2.66
N LEU A 265 11.79 2.52 -3.32
CA LEU A 265 10.55 1.75 -3.20
C LEU A 265 10.38 1.25 -1.77
N LYS A 266 9.30 1.64 -1.09
CA LYS A 266 9.03 1.21 0.29
C LYS A 266 8.50 -0.21 0.36
N SER A 267 7.87 -0.69 -0.71
CA SER A 267 7.35 -2.05 -0.82
C SER A 267 7.60 -2.60 -2.22
N CYS A 268 8.04 -3.84 -2.31
CA CYS A 268 8.20 -4.54 -3.58
C CYS A 268 7.97 -6.04 -3.41
N PHE A 269 7.42 -6.68 -4.43
CA PHE A 269 7.40 -8.12 -4.56
C PHE A 269 8.19 -8.53 -5.81
N PRO A 270 9.07 -9.54 -5.71
CA PRO A 270 9.49 -10.23 -4.47
C PRO A 270 10.41 -9.35 -3.61
N GLU A 271 10.27 -9.43 -2.29
CA GLU A 271 11.18 -8.76 -1.36
C GLU A 271 12.43 -9.62 -1.09
N THR A 272 13.60 -9.00 -0.95
CA THR A 272 14.84 -9.74 -0.62
C THR A 272 14.85 -10.10 0.86
N ASN A 273 15.36 -11.30 1.19
CA ASN A 273 15.46 -11.80 2.57
C ASN A 273 14.10 -11.93 3.29
N SER A 274 13.03 -12.20 2.56
CA SER A 274 11.66 -12.24 3.05
C SER A 274 11.06 -13.63 2.85
N ASN A 275 10.89 -14.42 3.92
CA ASN A 275 10.34 -15.78 3.79
C ASN A 275 8.92 -15.80 3.23
N ILE A 276 8.11 -14.76 3.48
CA ILE A 276 6.77 -14.67 2.87
C ILE A 276 6.87 -14.53 1.34
N SER A 277 7.86 -13.79 0.84
CA SER A 277 8.15 -13.73 -0.60
C SER A 277 8.65 -15.07 -1.13
N ASP A 278 9.56 -15.75 -0.41
CA ASP A 278 10.07 -17.08 -0.81
C ASP A 278 8.94 -18.11 -0.91
N ILE A 279 8.04 -18.14 0.09
CA ILE A 279 6.87 -19.03 0.12
C ILE A 279 5.96 -18.76 -1.07
N THR A 280 5.65 -17.49 -1.35
CA THR A 280 4.81 -17.08 -2.48
C THR A 280 5.44 -17.46 -3.82
N LEU A 281 6.75 -17.31 -3.98
CA LEU A 281 7.48 -17.72 -5.18
C LEU A 281 7.45 -19.24 -5.40
N LEU A 282 7.59 -20.03 -4.33
CA LEU A 282 7.47 -21.49 -4.38
C LEU A 282 6.03 -21.94 -4.67
N LEU A 283 5.04 -21.22 -4.14
CA LEU A 283 3.62 -21.44 -4.44
C LEU A 283 3.31 -21.17 -5.91
N SER A 284 3.79 -20.04 -6.44
CA SER A 284 3.68 -19.71 -7.87
C SER A 284 4.24 -20.83 -8.74
N ARG A 285 5.44 -21.32 -8.42
CA ARG A 285 6.06 -22.42 -9.14
C ARG A 285 5.21 -23.69 -9.12
N ALA A 286 4.76 -24.11 -7.93
CA ALA A 286 3.94 -25.31 -7.79
C ALA A 286 2.64 -25.23 -8.60
N ILE A 287 1.97 -24.07 -8.57
CA ILE A 287 0.75 -23.84 -9.37
C ILE A 287 1.06 -23.90 -10.86
N ARG A 288 2.16 -23.31 -11.32
CA ARG A 288 2.56 -23.38 -12.74
C ARG A 288 2.84 -24.80 -13.20
N GLU A 289 3.60 -25.58 -12.41
CA GLU A 289 3.88 -26.98 -12.72
C GLU A 289 2.57 -27.79 -12.88
N GLU A 290 1.57 -27.54 -12.03
CA GLU A 290 0.26 -28.18 -12.13
C GLU A 290 -0.59 -27.69 -13.31
N VAL A 291 -0.48 -26.42 -13.72
CA VAL A 291 -1.11 -25.91 -14.94
C VAL A 291 -0.47 -26.53 -16.19
N GLU A 292 0.87 -26.60 -16.24
CA GLU A 292 1.62 -27.21 -17.35
C GLU A 292 1.33 -28.70 -17.48
N SER A 293 1.14 -29.41 -16.35
CA SER A 293 0.74 -30.81 -16.34
C SER A 293 -0.77 -31.03 -16.56
N SER A 294 -1.55 -29.97 -16.82
CA SER A 294 -3.01 -30.01 -16.96
C SER A 294 -3.76 -30.57 -15.73
N ALA A 295 -3.14 -30.51 -14.55
CA ALA A 295 -3.78 -30.88 -13.28
C ALA A 295 -4.70 -29.75 -12.78
N LEU A 296 -4.37 -28.49 -13.08
CA LEU A 296 -5.23 -27.34 -12.83
C LEU A 296 -5.87 -26.82 -14.11
N LYS A 297 -7.16 -26.50 -14.03
CA LYS A 297 -7.92 -25.89 -15.13
C LYS A 297 -7.84 -24.38 -15.02
N VAL A 298 -7.40 -23.73 -16.11
CA VAL A 298 -7.36 -22.28 -16.23
C VAL A 298 -8.66 -21.77 -16.88
N ASN A 299 -9.24 -20.74 -16.30
CA ASN A 299 -10.47 -20.09 -16.78
C ASN A 299 -10.20 -19.17 -17.99
N VAL A 300 -11.28 -18.66 -18.59
CA VAL A 300 -11.19 -17.80 -19.79
C VAL A 300 -10.45 -16.49 -19.52
N ASP A 301 -10.51 -16.00 -18.29
CA ASP A 301 -9.84 -14.79 -17.79
C ASP A 301 -8.46 -15.08 -17.19
N ASP A 302 -7.87 -16.25 -17.47
CA ASP A 302 -6.58 -16.71 -16.97
C ASP A 302 -6.53 -16.94 -15.44
N SER A 303 -7.67 -16.90 -14.74
CA SER A 303 -7.77 -17.26 -13.31
C SER A 303 -7.85 -18.77 -13.08
N ILE A 304 -7.63 -19.20 -11.84
CA ILE A 304 -7.84 -20.58 -11.39
C ILE A 304 -8.71 -20.53 -10.15
N GLU A 305 -9.76 -21.34 -10.09
CA GLU A 305 -10.64 -21.45 -8.92
C GLU A 305 -10.43 -22.81 -8.25
N MET A 306 -10.32 -22.82 -6.93
CA MET A 306 -10.24 -24.04 -6.14
C MET A 306 -10.86 -23.85 -4.76
N ALA A 307 -11.21 -24.96 -4.10
CA ALA A 307 -11.74 -24.91 -2.75
C ALA A 307 -10.64 -24.52 -1.75
N GLU A 308 -11.00 -23.76 -0.71
CA GLU A 308 -10.07 -23.31 0.33
C GLU A 308 -9.26 -24.46 0.97
N PRO A 309 -9.84 -25.64 1.30
CA PRO A 309 -9.06 -26.76 1.84
C PRO A 309 -7.98 -27.27 0.87
N GLU A 310 -8.24 -27.20 -0.44
CA GLU A 310 -7.25 -27.59 -1.46
C GLU A 310 -6.10 -26.59 -1.50
N PHE A 311 -6.41 -25.29 -1.50
CA PHE A 311 -5.42 -24.23 -1.48
C PHE A 311 -4.53 -24.30 -0.22
N LYS A 312 -5.16 -24.52 0.94
CA LYS A 312 -4.47 -24.71 2.22
C LYS A 312 -3.52 -25.92 2.20
N GLU A 313 -3.94 -27.03 1.59
CA GLU A 313 -3.07 -28.20 1.42
C GLU A 313 -1.85 -27.91 0.52
N LYS A 314 -1.98 -27.05 -0.50
CA LYS A 314 -0.83 -26.63 -1.31
C LYS A 314 0.21 -25.86 -0.48
N ILE A 315 -0.23 -24.92 0.37
CA ILE A 315 0.66 -24.17 1.28
C ILE A 315 1.31 -25.13 2.30
N LYS A 316 0.57 -26.13 2.78
CA LYS A 316 1.09 -27.16 3.69
C LYS A 316 2.22 -27.96 3.05
N LYS A 317 2.03 -28.44 1.82
CA LYS A 317 3.07 -29.15 1.06
C LYS A 317 4.33 -28.31 0.87
N ILE A 318 4.19 -27.01 0.65
CA ILE A 318 5.31 -26.07 0.56
C ILE A 318 6.04 -26.00 1.91
N LYS A 319 5.32 -25.87 3.02
CA LYS A 319 5.92 -25.91 4.36
C LYS A 319 6.68 -27.20 4.60
N ASP A 320 6.04 -28.33 4.40
CA ASP A 320 6.63 -29.64 4.69
C ASP A 320 7.92 -29.88 3.89
N ARG A 321 7.94 -29.46 2.62
CA ARG A 321 9.08 -29.65 1.72
C ARG A 321 10.21 -28.64 1.92
N TYR A 322 9.89 -27.39 2.25
CA TYR A 322 10.84 -26.28 2.14
C TYR A 322 11.20 -25.58 3.46
N GLN A 323 10.51 -25.87 4.57
CA GLN A 323 10.71 -25.16 5.86
C GLN A 323 12.13 -25.14 6.42
N ARG A 324 12.99 -26.09 6.01
CA ARG A 324 14.41 -26.10 6.38
C ARG A 324 15.20 -24.91 5.82
N GLY A 325 14.72 -24.30 4.74
CA GLY A 325 15.29 -23.08 4.14
C GLY A 325 14.78 -21.79 4.80
N TRP A 326 13.75 -21.87 5.63
CA TRP A 326 13.14 -20.71 6.25
C TRP A 326 13.85 -20.29 7.54
N TYR A 327 13.71 -19.01 7.89
CA TYR A 327 14.05 -18.49 9.20
C TYR A 327 13.30 -19.26 10.28
N LYS A 328 13.91 -19.33 11.47
CA LYS A 328 13.37 -20.05 12.62
C LYS A 328 11.92 -19.64 12.94
N THR A 329 11.62 -18.34 12.84
CA THR A 329 10.29 -17.77 13.09
C THR A 329 9.20 -18.31 12.17
N TYR A 330 9.50 -18.63 10.90
CA TYR A 330 8.56 -19.26 9.96
C TYR A 330 8.55 -20.79 10.06
N ARG A 331 9.71 -21.39 10.32
CA ARG A 331 9.84 -22.84 10.51
C ARG A 331 8.99 -23.33 11.67
N GLU A 332 9.10 -22.67 12.81
CA GLU A 332 8.39 -23.02 14.06
C GLU A 332 6.98 -22.41 14.13
N LYS A 333 6.58 -21.60 13.14
CA LYS A 333 5.24 -20.99 13.09
C LYS A 333 4.17 -22.06 13.00
N PHE A 334 3.15 -21.94 13.86
CA PHE A 334 1.94 -22.75 13.79
C PHE A 334 1.29 -22.59 12.41
N PHE A 335 0.87 -23.70 11.81
CA PHE A 335 0.47 -23.72 10.41
C PHE A 335 -0.71 -22.80 10.11
N GLU A 336 -1.71 -22.72 11.00
CA GLU A 336 -2.87 -21.83 10.80
C GLU A 336 -2.46 -20.36 10.71
N LYS A 337 -1.54 -19.91 11.58
CA LYS A 337 -1.00 -18.54 11.53
C LYS A 337 -0.17 -18.28 10.29
N LEU A 338 0.56 -19.29 9.82
CA LEU A 338 1.30 -19.20 8.55
C LEU A 338 0.33 -19.06 7.37
N TYR A 339 -0.73 -19.86 7.36
CA TYR A 339 -1.74 -19.83 6.30
C TYR A 339 -2.45 -18.48 6.25
N GLU A 340 -2.92 -17.97 7.39
CA GLU A 340 -3.52 -16.63 7.50
C GLU A 340 -2.59 -15.55 6.93
N GLU A 341 -1.32 -15.55 7.34
CA GLU A 341 -0.34 -14.57 6.88
C GLU A 341 -0.04 -14.66 5.38
N VAL A 342 0.03 -15.88 4.82
CA VAL A 342 0.20 -16.10 3.38
C VAL A 342 -1.03 -15.61 2.61
N VAL A 343 -2.23 -15.95 3.05
CA VAL A 343 -3.47 -15.50 2.41
C VAL A 343 -3.56 -13.96 2.43
N THR A 344 -3.37 -13.34 3.59
CA THR A 344 -3.38 -11.86 3.70
C THR A 344 -2.33 -11.22 2.79
N PHE A 345 -1.12 -11.79 2.71
CA PHE A 345 -0.08 -11.29 1.81
C PHE A 345 -0.50 -11.40 0.34
N LEU A 346 -1.08 -12.54 -0.07
CA LEU A 346 -1.50 -12.76 -1.45
C LEU A 346 -2.68 -11.87 -1.83
N GLU A 347 -3.66 -11.65 -0.95
CA GLU A 347 -4.77 -10.72 -1.16
C GLU A 347 -4.26 -9.28 -1.31
N PHE A 348 -3.35 -8.85 -0.43
CA PHE A 348 -2.72 -7.53 -0.47
C PHE A 348 -1.99 -7.26 -1.80
N TRP A 349 -1.34 -8.29 -2.36
CA TRP A 349 -0.67 -8.21 -3.67
C TRP A 349 -1.58 -8.49 -4.87
N LYS A 350 -2.91 -8.59 -4.66
CA LYS A 350 -3.91 -8.95 -5.68
C LYS A 350 -3.55 -10.22 -6.45
N MET A 351 -2.96 -11.19 -5.75
CA MET A 351 -2.59 -12.51 -6.26
C MET A 351 -3.70 -13.53 -6.10
N ILE A 352 -4.57 -13.35 -5.11
CA ILE A 352 -5.75 -14.18 -4.90
C ILE A 352 -6.95 -13.30 -4.48
N GLU A 353 -8.14 -13.86 -4.60
CA GLU A 353 -9.38 -13.38 -3.98
C GLU A 353 -10.01 -14.56 -3.23
N VAL A 354 -10.42 -14.34 -1.97
CA VAL A 354 -11.08 -15.37 -1.15
C VAL A 354 -12.56 -15.03 -1.00
N GLU A 355 -13.42 -15.88 -1.55
CA GLU A 355 -14.87 -15.78 -1.37
C GLU A 355 -15.29 -16.55 -0.12
N LYS A 356 -15.44 -15.83 1.01
CA LYS A 356 -15.71 -16.42 2.33
C LYS A 356 -17.00 -17.22 2.40
N ASP A 357 -18.04 -16.82 1.67
CA ASP A 357 -19.35 -17.48 1.70
C ASP A 357 -19.35 -18.84 0.98
N SER A 358 -18.59 -18.95 -0.11
CA SER A 358 -18.49 -20.19 -0.89
C SER A 358 -17.31 -21.06 -0.48
N GLY A 359 -16.34 -20.52 0.26
CA GLY A 359 -15.08 -21.19 0.58
C GLY A 359 -14.21 -21.39 -0.66
N THR A 360 -14.31 -20.49 -1.65
CA THR A 360 -13.57 -20.57 -2.91
C THR A 360 -12.39 -19.60 -2.90
N VAL A 361 -11.23 -20.08 -3.32
CA VAL A 361 -10.04 -19.26 -3.57
C VAL A 361 -9.86 -19.11 -5.07
N ARG A 362 -9.93 -17.87 -5.55
CA ARG A 362 -9.63 -17.50 -6.94
C ARG A 362 -8.18 -17.03 -7.01
N ILE A 363 -7.34 -17.78 -7.69
CA ILE A 363 -5.95 -17.44 -7.95
C ILE A 363 -5.88 -16.58 -9.22
N LEU A 364 -5.23 -15.44 -9.10
CA LEU A 364 -5.16 -14.43 -10.15
C LEU A 364 -3.84 -14.51 -10.95
N PRO A 365 -3.84 -14.08 -12.23
CA PRO A 365 -2.71 -14.26 -13.13
C PRO A 365 -1.35 -13.70 -12.64
N ILE A 366 -1.32 -12.64 -11.83
CA ILE A 366 -0.05 -12.05 -11.36
C ILE A 366 0.76 -13.03 -10.50
N LEU A 367 0.11 -13.97 -9.80
CA LEU A 367 0.82 -14.97 -9.01
C LEU A 367 1.77 -15.79 -9.90
N GLY A 368 1.33 -16.13 -11.11
CA GLY A 368 2.13 -16.83 -12.11
C GLY A 368 3.18 -15.95 -12.82
N LYS A 369 3.45 -14.72 -12.37
CA LYS A 369 4.43 -13.83 -13.03
C LYS A 369 5.86 -14.10 -12.57
N PHE A 370 6.07 -14.29 -11.28
CA PHE A 370 7.38 -14.55 -10.68
C PHE A 370 7.39 -15.91 -9.98
N GLU A 371 8.46 -16.67 -10.19
CA GLU A 371 8.68 -17.96 -9.52
C GLU A 371 10.10 -17.98 -8.95
N GLY A 372 10.32 -18.89 -8.02
CA GLY A 372 11.60 -19.03 -7.35
C GLY A 372 11.83 -20.48 -6.95
N ASP A 373 13.11 -20.79 -6.72
CA ASP A 373 13.53 -22.08 -6.20
C ASP A 373 14.80 -21.90 -5.37
N TYR A 374 15.03 -22.86 -4.49
CA TYR A 374 16.30 -22.97 -3.81
C TYR A 374 17.41 -23.45 -4.75
N PRO A 375 18.66 -23.07 -4.47
CA PRO A 375 19.80 -23.55 -5.24
C PRO A 375 19.97 -25.08 -5.10
N PRO A 376 20.62 -25.76 -6.06
CA PRO A 376 20.70 -27.23 -6.10
C PRO A 376 21.30 -27.90 -4.85
N ASP A 377 22.20 -27.22 -4.14
CA ASP A 377 22.85 -27.70 -2.92
C ASP A 377 21.89 -27.79 -1.71
N PHE A 378 20.81 -27.01 -1.73
CA PHE A 378 19.71 -27.13 -0.77
C PHE A 378 19.21 -28.58 -0.75
N TYR A 379 18.91 -29.16 -1.90
CA TYR A 379 18.37 -30.52 -2.04
C TYR A 379 19.33 -31.60 -1.54
N LYS A 380 20.64 -31.43 -1.77
CA LYS A 380 21.67 -32.38 -1.32
C LYS A 380 21.76 -32.52 0.20
N LYS A 381 21.60 -31.42 0.94
CA LYS A 381 21.60 -31.44 2.42
C LYS A 381 20.36 -32.10 3.03
N GLY A 382 19.34 -32.42 2.23
CA GLY A 382 18.10 -33.05 2.69
C GLY A 382 18.16 -34.57 2.69
N GLU A 383 19.02 -35.14 1.84
CA GLU A 383 19.17 -36.60 1.70
C GLU A 383 20.06 -37.20 2.81
N VAL A 384 20.97 -36.42 3.40
CA VAL A 384 21.88 -36.90 4.46
C VAL A 384 21.16 -37.10 5.80
N GLY A 385 20.01 -36.46 6.03
CA GLY A 385 19.24 -36.59 7.28
C GLY A 385 18.36 -37.84 7.40
N ASN A 386 18.23 -38.64 6.33
CA ASN A 386 17.43 -39.88 6.31
C ASN A 386 18.28 -41.15 6.10
N ALA A 387 19.61 -41.03 6.17
CA ALA A 387 20.55 -42.14 5.94
C ALA A 387 21.32 -42.59 7.21
N GLU A 388 21.00 -42.07 8.39
CA GLU A 388 21.57 -42.52 9.67
C GLU A 388 20.47 -43.03 10.62
N SER A 389 19.96 -44.24 10.36
CA SER A 389 19.33 -45.13 11.36
C SER A 389 19.06 -46.54 10.84
N LEU A 390 20.03 -47.12 10.12
CA LEU A 390 20.06 -48.55 9.84
C LEU A 390 21.50 -49.04 10.04
N ASP A 391 21.91 -49.11 11.30
CA ASP A 391 22.90 -50.05 11.82
C ASP A 391 22.79 -50.02 13.35
N ASP A 392 21.97 -50.93 13.87
CA ASP A 392 22.26 -51.78 15.04
C ASP A 392 21.19 -52.88 15.17
#